data_AF-A0A948ZQ92-F1
#
_entry.id   AF-A0A948ZQ92-F1
#
_cell.length_a   1.000
_cell.length_b   1.000
_cell.length_c   1.000
_cell.angle_alpha   90.00
_cell.angle_beta   90.00
_cell.angle_gamma   90.00
#
_symmetry.space_group_name_H-M   'P 1'
#
loop_
_entity.id
_entity.type
_entity.pdbx_description
1 polymer ?
#
loop_
_entity_poly.entity_id
_entity_poly.type
_entity_poly.pdbx_seq_one_letter_code
_entity_poly.pdbx_strand_id
1 'polypeptide(L)'
;MTKVQGQRFKVQDSEFDLEPFIPMPKIDIEVNCPVFDSFRVRQVGGMFDVPPAKRASQRFGVEVPDGVLEEDDWQIGLIVGPSGSGKSTIARAMFGDRVYRPRQWPADRAVIDGFEGGTGLASGTQRPTKEITRMLTAVGFSSPPSWIKPYHVLSGGEQFRCDLARALMRNDECGTMNDESTNDLESASSIHHSSFIIHHFPLVVFDEFTSVVDRNVARVVSATISKGIRSGRIGCRLVAVTCHYDVTEWLTPDWVIDMATSDFSRRRLRRPPIELELFRCRRGAWRLFAKHHYLSGKLAPFARCFLALWEGEPVAFCATLNLIGRKNRWRISRVVTLPDYQGIGIGTAVVEAVADLHRREGHRVNVTASHPSMIAHCRRSPLWRVVNVQKTGSRRMRGFVENYRGSTGRAVVSFEYVGMRGEGREVRDSGFGISDL
;
A
#
# COMPACT_ATOMS: atom_id res chain seq x y z
N MET A 1 7.05 49.35 -17.19
CA MET A 1 7.94 48.67 -16.22
C MET A 1 7.48 49.06 -14.82
N THR A 2 6.65 48.22 -14.20
CA THR A 2 6.00 48.52 -12.92
C THR A 2 6.92 48.12 -11.78
N LYS A 3 7.42 49.10 -11.01
CA LYS A 3 8.21 48.88 -9.79
C LYS A 3 7.33 48.28 -8.70
N VAL A 4 7.68 47.10 -8.20
CA VAL A 4 7.06 46.49 -7.02
C VAL A 4 7.56 47.23 -5.77
N GLN A 5 6.64 47.78 -4.98
CA GLN A 5 6.91 48.39 -3.68
C GLN A 5 7.32 47.30 -2.66
N GLY A 6 8.48 47.48 -2.02
CA GLY A 6 8.97 46.56 -1.00
C GLY A 6 8.16 46.64 0.29
N GLN A 7 7.68 45.49 0.77
CA GLN A 7 7.01 45.33 2.06
C GLN A 7 8.05 44.90 3.10
N ARG A 8 8.14 45.62 4.23
CA ARG A 8 8.94 45.22 5.40
C ARG A 8 8.08 44.38 6.35
N PHE A 9 8.61 43.27 6.85
CA PHE A 9 8.04 42.47 7.93
C PHE A 9 9.10 42.22 9.01
N LYS A 10 8.67 42.14 10.27
CA LYS A 10 9.51 41.90 11.45
C LYS A 10 9.73 40.40 11.62
N VAL A 11 10.98 39.99 11.81
CA VAL A 11 11.36 38.66 12.29
C VAL A 11 11.30 38.71 13.81
N GLN A 12 10.54 37.81 14.43
CA GLN A 12 10.65 37.54 15.86
C GLN A 12 11.85 36.61 16.05
N ASP A 13 12.84 37.04 16.83
CA ASP A 13 13.87 36.14 17.35
C ASP A 13 13.20 35.22 18.37
N SER A 14 12.87 34.00 17.95
CA SER A 14 12.64 32.89 18.87
C SER A 14 14.01 32.31 19.22
N GLU A 15 14.37 32.34 20.49
CA GLU A 15 15.48 31.53 21.03
C GLU A 15 15.29 30.09 20.57
N PHE A 16 16.18 29.66 19.66
CA PHE A 16 16.29 28.26 19.28
C PHE A 16 17.13 27.57 20.35
N ASP A 17 16.56 26.57 21.01
CA ASP A 17 17.33 25.52 21.65
C ASP A 17 18.31 24.97 20.60
N LEU A 18 19.61 25.17 20.82
CA LEU A 18 20.66 24.70 19.92
C LEU A 18 20.64 23.18 19.94
N GLU A 19 20.00 22.58 18.92
CA GLU A 19 20.24 21.17 18.60
C GLU A 19 21.75 20.97 18.41
N PRO A 20 22.33 19.86 18.90
CA PRO A 20 23.75 19.61 18.77
C PRO A 20 24.16 19.66 17.30
N PHE A 21 25.25 20.38 17.00
CA PHE A 21 25.82 20.46 15.66
C PHE A 21 26.27 19.07 15.21
N ILE A 22 25.41 18.37 14.46
CA ILE A 22 25.76 17.12 13.79
C ILE A 22 26.48 17.52 12.50
N PRO A 23 27.75 17.10 12.29
CA PRO A 23 28.42 17.35 11.02
C PRO A 23 27.57 16.78 9.87
N MET A 24 27.35 17.60 8.85
CA MET A 24 26.65 17.22 7.62
C MET A 24 27.71 16.87 6.56
N PRO A 25 28.20 15.62 6.50
CA PRO A 25 29.07 15.20 5.43
C PRO A 25 28.31 15.36 4.10
N LYS A 26 29.03 15.83 3.10
CA LYS A 26 28.50 15.92 1.75
C LYS A 26 28.77 14.59 1.05
N ILE A 27 27.72 13.88 0.67
CA ILE A 27 27.84 12.79 -0.29
C ILE A 27 28.03 13.46 -1.65
N ASP A 28 29.28 13.51 -2.14
CA ASP A 28 29.64 14.05 -3.45
C ASP A 28 30.06 12.91 -4.39
N ILE A 29 29.28 12.69 -5.44
CA ILE A 29 29.46 11.61 -6.40
C ILE A 29 29.73 12.20 -7.77
N GLU A 30 30.92 11.95 -8.30
CA GLU A 30 31.27 12.29 -9.69
C GLU A 30 31.14 11.04 -10.58
N VAL A 31 30.22 11.10 -11.55
CA VAL A 31 30.08 10.08 -12.59
C VAL A 31 30.82 10.54 -13.83
N ASN A 32 31.71 9.68 -14.32
CA ASN A 32 32.55 9.94 -15.48
C ASN A 32 32.34 8.86 -16.56
N CYS A 33 32.01 9.25 -17.79
CA CYS A 33 31.85 8.33 -18.93
C CYS A 33 32.70 8.79 -20.13
N PRO A 34 33.51 7.92 -20.75
CA PRO A 34 34.18 8.24 -22.01
C PRO A 34 33.17 8.57 -23.11
N VAL A 35 33.42 9.65 -23.86
CA VAL A 35 32.59 9.99 -25.02
C VAL A 35 33.17 9.29 -26.25
N PHE A 36 32.37 8.42 -26.89
CA PHE A 36 32.78 7.77 -28.13
C PHE A 36 32.82 8.79 -29.28
N ASP A 37 34.01 9.00 -29.81
CA ASP A 37 34.27 10.01 -30.83
C ASP A 37 33.83 9.52 -32.23
N SER A 38 32.53 9.64 -32.50
CA SER A 38 31.93 9.31 -33.81
C SER A 38 31.68 10.57 -34.65
N PHE A 39 31.54 10.39 -35.97
CA PHE A 39 31.16 11.47 -36.88
C PHE A 39 29.88 12.20 -36.41
N ARG A 40 28.86 11.45 -35.95
CA ARG A 40 27.61 12.03 -35.44
C ARG A 40 27.83 12.86 -34.17
N VAL A 41 28.69 12.41 -33.25
CA VAL A 41 29.02 13.15 -32.02
C VAL A 41 29.75 14.45 -32.35
N ARG A 42 30.71 14.43 -33.28
CA ARG A 42 31.40 15.66 -33.75
C ARG A 42 30.45 16.62 -34.46
N GLN A 43 29.56 16.10 -35.31
CA GLN A 43 28.57 16.89 -36.03
C GLN A 43 27.60 17.59 -35.06
N VAL A 44 27.08 16.87 -34.07
CA VAL A 44 26.24 17.45 -33.00
C VAL A 44 27.03 18.47 -32.20
N GLY A 45 28.27 18.16 -31.82
CA GLY A 45 29.16 19.10 -31.14
C GLY A 45 29.34 20.41 -31.90
N GLY A 46 29.56 20.34 -33.22
CA GLY A 46 29.67 21.52 -34.08
C GLY A 46 28.36 22.23 -34.37
N MET A 47 27.22 21.53 -34.38
CA MET A 47 25.90 22.14 -34.62
C MET A 47 25.37 22.94 -33.41
N PHE A 48 25.78 22.57 -32.20
CA PHE A 48 25.28 23.15 -30.95
C PHE A 48 26.39 23.76 -30.08
N ASP A 49 27.57 24.00 -30.64
CA ASP A 49 28.75 24.56 -29.95
C ASP A 49 29.13 23.82 -28.65
N VAL A 50 28.97 22.50 -28.64
CA VAL A 50 29.38 21.63 -27.51
C VAL A 50 30.80 21.13 -27.77
N PRO A 51 31.81 21.55 -26.98
CA PRO A 51 33.19 21.13 -27.18
C PRO A 51 33.31 19.59 -27.06
N PRO A 52 34.01 18.92 -27.98
CA PRO A 52 34.24 17.47 -27.88
C PRO A 52 35.13 17.17 -26.66
N ALA A 53 34.50 16.86 -25.52
CA ALA A 53 35.19 16.40 -24.33
C ALA A 53 35.52 14.91 -24.45
N LYS A 54 36.73 14.51 -24.01
CA LYS A 54 37.11 13.07 -23.96
C LYS A 54 36.22 12.28 -22.99
N ARG A 55 35.62 12.96 -22.01
CA ARG A 55 34.75 12.36 -20.99
C ARG A 55 33.60 13.32 -20.70
N ALA A 56 32.40 12.77 -20.55
CA ALA A 56 31.27 13.45 -19.96
C ALA A 56 31.32 13.21 -18.44
N SER A 57 31.29 14.29 -17.66
CA SER A 57 31.27 14.25 -16.20
C SER A 57 30.02 14.93 -15.65
N GLN A 58 29.44 14.35 -14.60
CA GLN A 58 28.35 14.95 -13.83
C GLN A 58 28.62 14.72 -12.34
N ARG A 59 28.46 15.76 -11.53
CA ARG A 59 28.58 15.69 -10.07
C ARG A 59 27.21 15.79 -9.41
N PHE A 60 26.98 14.95 -8.42
CA PHE A 60 25.75 14.93 -7.63
C PHE A 60 26.13 15.03 -6.16
N GLY A 61 25.64 16.07 -5.49
CA GLY A 61 25.94 16.36 -4.10
C GLY A 61 24.67 16.43 -3.26
N VAL A 62 24.62 15.73 -2.13
CA VAL A 62 23.59 15.88 -1.10
C VAL A 62 24.26 15.92 0.26
N GLU A 63 23.79 16.81 1.12
CA GLU A 63 24.20 16.86 2.52
C GLU A 63 23.31 15.90 3.32
N VAL A 64 23.90 14.83 3.83
CA VAL A 64 23.21 13.84 4.67
C VAL A 64 23.93 13.83 6.01
N PRO A 65 23.27 14.00 7.16
CA PRO A 65 23.98 13.99 8.44
C PRO A 65 24.72 12.66 8.66
N ASP A 66 25.92 12.71 9.25
CA ASP A 66 26.75 11.52 9.51
C ASP A 66 25.98 10.53 10.41
N GLY A 67 26.02 9.23 10.10
CA GLY A 67 25.43 8.18 10.95
C GLY A 67 23.91 8.00 10.81
N VAL A 68 23.20 8.97 10.24
CA VAL A 68 21.72 9.01 10.20
C VAL A 68 21.11 7.92 9.34
N LEU A 69 21.84 7.35 8.39
CA LEU A 69 21.32 6.22 7.61
C LEU A 69 21.73 4.88 8.22
N GLU A 70 22.80 4.86 8.99
CA GLU A 70 23.27 3.75 9.81
C GLU A 70 22.44 3.56 11.09
N GLU A 71 21.70 4.58 11.54
CA GLU A 71 20.76 4.50 12.65
C GLU A 71 19.59 3.52 12.38
N ASP A 72 19.20 2.76 13.41
CA ASP A 72 18.17 1.71 13.34
C ASP A 72 16.78 2.17 13.79
N ASP A 73 16.51 3.48 13.73
CA ASP A 73 15.22 4.05 14.11
C ASP A 73 14.23 4.16 12.93
N TRP A 74 14.73 4.04 11.69
CA TRP A 74 13.92 4.22 10.48
C TRP A 74 13.59 2.91 9.76
N GLN A 75 12.40 2.85 9.15
CA GLN A 75 11.92 1.73 8.36
C GLN A 75 11.73 2.09 6.88
N ILE A 76 11.44 3.35 6.57
CA ILE A 76 11.14 3.81 5.22
C ILE A 76 11.92 5.09 4.90
N GLY A 77 12.72 5.06 3.85
CA GLY A 77 13.40 6.20 3.25
C GLY A 77 12.85 6.58 1.89
N LEU A 78 13.07 7.82 1.48
CA LEU A 78 12.67 8.33 0.17
C LEU A 78 13.79 9.18 -0.45
N ILE A 79 14.14 8.89 -1.71
CA ILE A 79 14.94 9.75 -2.57
C ILE A 79 14.03 10.28 -3.67
N VAL A 80 13.77 11.59 -3.68
CA VAL A 80 12.86 12.25 -4.62
C VAL A 80 13.59 13.30 -5.46
N GLY A 81 13.07 13.63 -6.64
CA GLY A 81 13.65 14.67 -7.49
C GLY A 81 13.29 14.58 -8.99
N PRO A 82 13.40 15.69 -9.75
CA PRO A 82 13.11 15.74 -11.19
C PRO A 82 13.88 14.68 -11.99
N SER A 83 13.35 14.25 -13.13
CA SER A 83 14.10 13.35 -14.03
C SER A 83 15.47 13.95 -14.39
N GLY A 84 16.52 13.12 -14.43
CA GLY A 84 17.89 13.57 -14.67
C GLY A 84 18.64 14.14 -13.45
N SER A 85 18.00 14.32 -12.29
CA SER A 85 18.66 14.88 -11.09
C SER A 85 19.69 13.97 -10.40
N GLY A 86 19.93 12.76 -10.91
CA GLY A 86 20.91 11.82 -10.33
C GLY A 86 20.42 10.90 -9.21
N LYS A 87 19.11 10.87 -8.91
CA LYS A 87 18.50 9.96 -7.90
C LYS A 87 19.01 8.52 -7.97
N SER A 88 18.95 7.90 -9.15
CA SER A 88 19.38 6.51 -9.37
C SER A 88 20.89 6.35 -9.21
N THR A 89 21.67 7.40 -9.47
CA THR A 89 23.11 7.42 -9.26
C THR A 89 23.43 7.47 -7.77
N ILE A 90 22.81 8.39 -7.04
CA ILE A 90 22.94 8.51 -5.58
C ILE A 90 22.51 7.22 -4.88
N ALA A 91 21.35 6.67 -5.25
CA ALA A 91 20.88 5.41 -4.68
C ALA A 91 21.86 4.24 -4.89
N ARG A 92 22.47 4.13 -6.08
CA ARG A 92 23.49 3.11 -6.36
C ARG A 92 24.78 3.33 -5.60
N ALA A 93 25.22 4.59 -5.46
CA ALA A 93 26.43 4.91 -4.70
C ALA A 93 26.25 4.64 -3.19
N MET A 94 25.07 4.98 -2.64
CA MET A 94 24.77 4.82 -1.22
C MET A 94 24.46 3.39 -0.81
N PHE A 95 23.73 2.64 -1.66
CA PHE A 95 23.18 1.34 -1.28
C PHE A 95 23.71 0.16 -2.09
N GLY A 96 24.55 0.41 -3.11
CA GLY A 96 25.25 -0.63 -3.86
C GLY A 96 24.32 -1.71 -4.42
N ASP A 97 24.58 -2.96 -4.06
CA ASP A 97 23.83 -4.13 -4.54
C ASP A 97 22.44 -4.31 -3.89
N ARG A 98 22.10 -3.50 -2.89
CA ARG A 98 20.74 -3.45 -2.29
C ARG A 98 19.72 -2.77 -3.21
N VAL A 99 20.19 -2.04 -4.23
CA VAL A 99 19.32 -1.50 -5.30
C VAL A 99 18.75 -2.67 -6.10
N TYR A 100 17.43 -2.81 -6.04
CA TYR A 100 16.68 -3.86 -6.70
C TYR A 100 16.92 -3.80 -8.22
N ARG A 101 17.41 -4.91 -8.76
CA ARG A 101 17.51 -5.14 -10.21
C ARG A 101 16.47 -6.20 -10.58
N PRO A 102 15.49 -5.87 -11.44
CA PRO A 102 14.50 -6.83 -11.89
C PRO A 102 15.16 -8.06 -12.49
N ARG A 103 14.73 -9.25 -12.04
CA ARG A 103 15.09 -10.52 -12.67
C ARG A 103 14.04 -10.86 -13.71
N GLN A 104 14.45 -11.59 -14.75
CA GLN A 104 13.53 -12.02 -15.80
C GLN A 104 12.40 -12.88 -15.21
N TRP A 105 11.17 -12.61 -15.64
CA TRP A 105 10.01 -13.43 -15.32
C TRP A 105 9.95 -14.63 -16.25
N PRO A 106 9.53 -15.82 -15.77
CA PRO A 106 9.26 -16.96 -16.64
C PRO A 106 8.25 -16.59 -17.72
N ALA A 107 8.54 -16.90 -18.97
CA ALA A 107 7.68 -16.54 -20.11
C ALA A 107 6.45 -17.44 -20.23
N ASP A 108 6.55 -18.68 -19.77
CA ASP A 108 5.61 -19.79 -19.94
C ASP A 108 4.82 -20.14 -18.67
N ARG A 109 5.02 -19.40 -17.58
CA ARG A 109 4.34 -19.65 -16.28
C ARG A 109 3.50 -18.47 -15.82
N ALA A 110 2.60 -18.72 -14.87
CA ALA A 110 1.83 -17.67 -14.26
C ALA A 110 2.72 -16.78 -13.37
N VAL A 111 2.30 -15.54 -13.15
CA VAL A 111 2.98 -14.60 -12.24
C VAL A 111 3.14 -15.20 -10.84
N ILE A 112 2.15 -15.93 -10.34
CA ILE A 112 2.23 -16.55 -9.01
C ILE A 112 3.37 -17.57 -8.89
N ASP A 113 3.74 -18.24 -9.99
CA ASP A 113 4.85 -19.19 -10.04
C ASP A 113 6.21 -18.48 -10.10
N GLY A 114 6.23 -17.18 -10.39
CA GLY A 114 7.43 -16.38 -10.42
C GLY A 114 8.01 -16.02 -9.05
N PHE A 115 7.44 -16.48 -7.94
CA PHE A 115 7.88 -16.15 -6.57
C PHE A 115 8.69 -17.30 -5.92
N GLU A 116 9.56 -17.95 -6.69
CA GLU A 116 10.44 -19.02 -6.22
C GLU A 116 11.41 -18.52 -5.10
N GLY A 117 11.78 -19.42 -4.19
CA GLY A 117 12.46 -19.13 -2.92
C GLY A 117 13.73 -18.28 -3.08
N GLY A 118 13.91 -17.32 -2.17
CA GLY A 118 15.12 -16.51 -2.07
C GLY A 118 16.37 -17.36 -1.84
N THR A 119 17.55 -16.78 -2.02
CA THR A 119 18.86 -17.45 -2.02
C THR A 119 19.25 -18.15 -0.71
N GLY A 120 18.45 -18.05 0.36
CA GLY A 120 18.64 -18.77 1.63
C GLY A 120 17.63 -19.88 1.95
N LEU A 121 16.63 -20.13 1.11
CA LEU A 121 15.82 -21.36 1.19
C LEU A 121 16.48 -22.40 0.28
N ALA A 122 16.60 -23.64 0.74
CA ALA A 122 17.13 -24.73 -0.08
C ALA A 122 16.51 -24.67 -1.49
N SER A 123 17.38 -24.57 -2.52
CA SER A 123 17.00 -24.53 -3.92
C SER A 123 15.87 -25.52 -4.20
N GLY A 124 14.65 -25.01 -4.43
CA GLY A 124 13.44 -25.81 -4.64
C GLY A 124 12.32 -25.63 -3.61
N THR A 125 12.54 -24.88 -2.52
CA THR A 125 11.48 -24.62 -1.52
C THR A 125 10.51 -23.56 -2.03
N GLN A 126 9.26 -23.95 -2.31
CA GLN A 126 8.20 -23.02 -2.73
C GLN A 126 7.68 -22.20 -1.55
N ARG A 127 7.48 -20.89 -1.77
CA ARG A 127 6.80 -20.03 -0.79
C ARG A 127 5.32 -20.41 -0.66
N PRO A 128 4.74 -20.37 0.55
CA PRO A 128 3.32 -20.60 0.71
C PRO A 128 2.49 -19.65 -0.15
N THR A 129 1.54 -20.17 -0.92
CA THR A 129 0.65 -19.36 -1.78
C THR A 129 -0.05 -18.24 -1.02
N LYS A 130 -0.37 -18.48 0.26
CA LYS A 130 -0.98 -17.48 1.15
C LYS A 130 -0.10 -16.24 1.37
N GLU A 131 1.22 -16.42 1.40
CA GLU A 131 2.19 -15.33 1.56
C GLU A 131 2.29 -14.50 0.28
N ILE A 132 2.42 -15.18 -0.86
CA ILE A 132 2.49 -14.53 -2.19
C ILE A 132 1.21 -13.72 -2.44
N THR A 133 0.04 -14.32 -2.26
CA THR A 133 -1.24 -13.63 -2.46
C THR A 133 -1.44 -12.45 -1.50
N ARG A 134 -0.91 -12.54 -0.28
CA ARG A 134 -0.91 -11.43 0.69
C ARG A 134 -0.01 -10.29 0.21
N MET A 135 1.19 -10.59 -0.28
CA MET A 135 2.11 -9.58 -0.80
C MET A 135 1.54 -8.90 -2.05
N LEU A 136 1.02 -9.69 -3.02
CA LEU A 136 0.38 -9.17 -4.23
C LEU A 136 -0.78 -8.23 -3.88
N THR A 137 -1.58 -8.56 -2.86
CA THR A 137 -2.63 -7.67 -2.35
C THR A 137 -2.05 -6.42 -1.69
N ALA A 138 -0.94 -6.53 -0.95
CA ALA A 138 -0.30 -5.42 -0.24
C ALA A 138 0.31 -4.39 -1.21
N VAL A 139 0.88 -4.82 -2.33
CA VAL A 139 1.37 -3.94 -3.41
C VAL A 139 0.24 -3.39 -4.31
N GLY A 140 -1.03 -3.62 -3.95
CA GLY A 140 -2.19 -3.14 -4.71
C GLY A 140 -2.54 -3.98 -5.95
N PHE A 141 -1.86 -5.10 -6.22
CA PHE A 141 -2.20 -6.00 -7.31
C PHE A 141 -3.31 -6.98 -6.90
N SER A 142 -4.48 -6.46 -6.52
CA SER A 142 -5.58 -7.25 -5.91
C SER A 142 -6.51 -7.90 -6.95
N SER A 143 -5.94 -8.55 -7.97
CA SER A 143 -6.69 -9.19 -9.07
C SER A 143 -6.29 -10.66 -9.23
N PRO A 144 -6.95 -11.61 -8.51
CA PRO A 144 -6.67 -13.03 -8.66
C PRO A 144 -6.71 -13.58 -10.09
N PRO A 145 -7.62 -13.13 -10.98
CA PRO A 145 -7.57 -13.53 -12.39
C PRO A 145 -6.31 -13.08 -13.14
N SER A 146 -5.65 -12.00 -12.70
CA SER A 146 -4.39 -11.54 -13.30
C SER A 146 -3.18 -12.32 -12.76
N TRP A 147 -3.25 -12.85 -11.53
CA TRP A 147 -2.14 -13.62 -10.91
C TRP A 147 -1.81 -14.93 -11.62
N ILE A 148 -2.82 -15.53 -12.27
CA ILE A 148 -2.72 -16.79 -13.01
C ILE A 148 -2.34 -16.59 -14.49
N LYS A 149 -1.97 -15.37 -14.89
CA LYS A 149 -1.53 -15.05 -16.26
C LYS A 149 -0.01 -14.93 -16.31
N PRO A 150 0.61 -15.12 -17.49
CA PRO A 150 2.03 -14.80 -17.69
C PRO A 150 2.33 -13.32 -17.49
N TYR A 151 3.53 -12.99 -16.99
CA TYR A 151 3.93 -11.61 -16.69
C TYR A 151 3.86 -10.69 -17.93
N HIS A 152 4.27 -11.20 -19.10
CA HIS A 152 4.36 -10.41 -20.33
C HIS A 152 3.00 -9.95 -20.88
N VAL A 153 1.87 -10.52 -20.45
CA VAL A 153 0.53 -10.08 -20.88
C VAL A 153 -0.10 -9.04 -19.95
N LEU A 154 0.57 -8.72 -18.84
CA LEU A 154 0.11 -7.73 -17.87
C LEU A 154 0.36 -6.30 -18.38
N SER A 155 -0.43 -5.35 -17.87
CA SER A 155 -0.17 -3.91 -18.09
C SER A 155 1.10 -3.45 -17.36
N GLY A 156 1.70 -2.33 -17.78
CA GLY A 156 2.92 -1.79 -17.15
C GLY A 156 2.76 -1.55 -15.63
N GLY A 157 1.61 -1.04 -15.19
CA GLY A 157 1.32 -0.88 -13.75
C GLY A 157 1.13 -2.20 -13.00
N GLU A 158 0.56 -3.23 -13.63
CA GLU A 158 0.51 -4.59 -13.05
C GLU A 158 1.90 -5.22 -12.97
N GLN A 159 2.73 -5.09 -14.01
CA GLN A 159 4.11 -5.56 -14.04
C GLN A 159 4.95 -4.92 -12.93
N PHE A 160 4.89 -3.58 -12.79
CA PHE A 160 5.54 -2.86 -11.70
C PHE A 160 5.19 -3.43 -10.32
N ARG A 161 3.91 -3.72 -10.06
CA ARG A 161 3.49 -4.28 -8.76
C ARG A 161 4.00 -5.70 -8.56
N CYS A 162 4.15 -6.49 -9.62
CA CYS A 162 4.79 -7.81 -9.53
C CYS A 162 6.27 -7.67 -9.14
N ASP A 163 6.99 -6.74 -9.76
CA ASP A 163 8.40 -6.47 -9.46
C ASP A 163 8.59 -5.92 -8.05
N LEU A 164 7.73 -4.99 -7.63
CA LEU A 164 7.71 -4.48 -6.26
C LEU A 164 7.43 -5.60 -5.25
N ALA A 165 6.48 -6.50 -5.52
CA ALA A 165 6.23 -7.65 -4.66
C ALA A 165 7.46 -8.57 -4.57
N ARG A 166 8.11 -8.87 -5.70
CA ARG A 166 9.35 -9.66 -5.70
C ARG A 166 10.45 -8.97 -4.90
N ALA A 167 10.62 -7.67 -5.04
CA ALA A 167 11.63 -6.88 -4.34
C ALA A 167 11.41 -6.91 -2.82
N LEU A 168 10.18 -6.63 -2.37
CA LEU A 168 9.82 -6.60 -0.95
C LEU A 168 9.85 -7.97 -0.27
N MET A 169 9.77 -9.04 -1.06
CA MET A 169 9.96 -10.40 -0.57
C MET A 169 11.39 -10.91 -0.78
N ARG A 170 12.39 -10.08 -1.11
CA ARG A 170 13.78 -10.57 -1.10
C ARG A 170 14.22 -10.79 0.34
N ASN A 171 14.70 -11.99 0.62
CA ASN A 171 15.48 -12.24 1.82
C ASN A 171 16.92 -11.86 1.44
N ASP A 172 17.46 -10.79 1.99
CA ASP A 172 18.90 -10.61 1.98
C ASP A 172 19.47 -11.51 3.08
N GLU A 173 20.49 -12.29 2.74
CA GLU A 173 21.24 -13.11 3.70
C GLU A 173 21.97 -12.18 4.67
N CYS A 174 21.33 -11.86 5.79
CA CYS A 174 22.01 -11.33 6.96
C CYS A 174 22.05 -12.45 8.01
N GLY A 175 23.15 -13.22 8.01
CA GLY A 175 23.60 -14.07 9.11
C GLY A 175 22.65 -15.17 9.58
N THR A 176 22.85 -16.39 9.09
CA THR A 176 22.47 -17.59 9.82
C THR A 176 23.13 -17.58 11.20
N MET A 177 22.38 -17.32 12.27
CA MET A 177 22.71 -17.85 13.59
C MET A 177 21.76 -18.99 13.88
N ASN A 178 22.38 -20.10 14.32
CA ASN A 178 21.75 -21.39 14.54
C ASN A 178 20.55 -21.28 15.49
N ASP A 179 19.47 -21.91 15.06
CA ASP A 179 18.20 -22.03 15.78
C ASP A 179 18.35 -23.13 16.86
N GLU A 180 18.99 -22.80 17.98
CA GLU A 180 18.92 -23.61 19.21
C GLU A 180 18.92 -22.68 20.43
N SER A 181 17.79 -21.99 20.67
CA SER A 181 17.32 -21.57 22.01
C SER A 181 16.06 -20.70 21.93
N THR A 182 15.01 -21.19 21.26
CA THR A 182 13.65 -20.71 21.57
C THR A 182 13.12 -21.48 22.78
N ASN A 183 13.51 -21.05 23.97
CA ASN A 183 12.72 -21.18 25.18
C ASN A 183 13.20 -20.05 26.11
N ASP A 184 12.24 -19.29 26.63
CA ASP A 184 12.39 -18.18 27.60
C ASP A 184 12.19 -16.77 27.01
N LEU A 185 10.95 -16.50 26.57
CA LEU A 185 10.43 -15.14 26.34
C LEU A 185 9.09 -14.94 27.04
N GLU A 186 9.08 -15.13 28.36
CA GLU A 186 8.08 -14.55 29.27
C GLU A 186 8.80 -13.96 30.49
N SER A 187 9.47 -12.81 30.31
CA SER A 187 9.68 -11.76 31.34
C SER A 187 10.85 -10.83 30.97
N ALA A 188 10.58 -9.79 30.17
CA ALA A 188 11.40 -8.57 30.21
C ALA A 188 10.61 -7.38 29.66
N SER A 189 10.26 -6.50 30.58
CA SER A 189 9.66 -5.18 30.35
C SER A 189 10.55 -4.26 29.50
N SER A 190 9.90 -3.63 28.52
CA SER A 190 9.96 -2.19 28.20
C SER A 190 11.34 -1.52 28.16
N ILE A 191 11.81 -1.24 26.93
CA ILE A 191 12.54 -0.03 26.45
C ILE A 191 13.63 -0.35 25.39
N HIS A 192 14.17 -1.58 25.31
CA HIS A 192 15.24 -1.92 24.35
C HIS A 192 14.85 -2.89 23.20
N HIS A 193 13.58 -3.28 23.08
CA HIS A 193 13.17 -4.32 22.13
C HIS A 193 12.94 -3.82 20.68
N SER A 194 12.65 -2.53 20.48
CA SER A 194 12.34 -1.98 19.15
C SER A 194 13.57 -1.88 18.24
N SER A 195 14.70 -1.43 18.78
CA SER A 195 15.95 -1.25 18.01
C SER A 195 16.53 -2.60 17.57
N PHE A 196 16.42 -3.63 18.41
CA PHE A 196 16.92 -4.99 18.10
C PHE A 196 16.15 -5.67 16.94
N ILE A 197 14.86 -5.37 16.77
CA ILE A 197 14.03 -5.94 15.69
C ILE A 197 14.31 -5.28 14.33
N ILE A 198 14.66 -3.99 14.31
CA ILE A 198 14.87 -3.25 13.05
C ILE A 198 16.15 -3.71 12.33
N HIS A 199 17.21 -4.07 13.08
CA HIS A 199 18.46 -4.62 12.54
C HIS A 199 18.30 -5.90 11.70
N HIS A 200 17.21 -6.66 11.89
CA HIS A 200 17.01 -7.95 11.23
C HIS A 200 16.21 -7.86 9.92
N PHE A 201 15.65 -6.70 9.59
CA PHE A 201 14.87 -6.58 8.36
C PHE A 201 15.75 -6.23 7.16
N PRO A 202 15.70 -7.02 6.07
CA PRO A 202 16.47 -6.76 4.86
C PRO A 202 16.15 -5.37 4.29
N LEU A 203 17.16 -4.68 3.78
CA LEU A 203 17.03 -3.36 3.18
C LEU A 203 16.81 -3.50 1.68
N VAL A 204 15.62 -3.08 1.21
CA VAL A 204 15.28 -3.05 -0.21
C VAL A 204 15.33 -1.62 -0.71
N VAL A 205 16.13 -1.35 -1.73
CA VAL A 205 16.11 -0.05 -2.43
C VAL A 205 15.44 -0.22 -3.78
N PHE A 206 14.28 0.41 -3.98
CA PHE A 206 13.45 0.26 -5.18
C PHE A 206 13.51 1.52 -6.03
N ASP A 207 14.15 1.43 -7.20
CA ASP A 207 14.23 2.52 -8.17
C ASP A 207 12.97 2.60 -9.05
N GLU A 208 12.72 3.78 -9.63
CA GLU A 208 11.53 4.05 -10.44
C GLU A 208 10.21 3.77 -9.69
N PHE A 209 10.20 4.04 -8.39
CA PHE A 209 9.07 3.76 -7.52
C PHE A 209 7.83 4.52 -8.00
N THR A 210 6.81 3.74 -8.38
CA THR A 210 5.50 4.14 -8.90
C THR A 210 5.49 4.86 -10.25
N SER A 211 6.58 4.92 -11.03
CA SER A 211 6.63 5.77 -12.24
C SER A 211 5.67 5.36 -13.37
N VAL A 212 5.30 4.08 -13.46
CA VAL A 212 4.41 3.53 -14.51
C VAL A 212 2.95 3.34 -14.08
N VAL A 213 2.59 3.86 -12.91
CA VAL A 213 1.26 3.65 -12.30
C VAL A 213 0.42 4.93 -12.42
N ASP A 214 -0.92 4.83 -12.37
CA ASP A 214 -1.75 6.03 -12.20
C ASP A 214 -1.47 6.72 -10.85
N ARG A 215 -1.65 8.05 -10.77
CA ARG A 215 -1.27 8.82 -9.56
C ARG A 215 -2.10 8.47 -8.33
N ASN A 216 -3.39 8.21 -8.48
CA ASN A 216 -4.24 7.80 -7.36
C ASN A 216 -3.81 6.42 -6.87
N VAL A 217 -3.51 5.53 -7.81
CA VAL A 217 -3.05 4.18 -7.51
C VAL A 217 -1.66 4.19 -6.86
N ALA A 218 -0.75 5.06 -7.30
CA ALA A 218 0.56 5.27 -6.68
C ALA A 218 0.44 5.70 -5.21
N ARG A 219 -0.47 6.64 -4.91
CA ARG A 219 -0.81 7.06 -3.55
C ARG A 219 -1.34 5.90 -2.70
N VAL A 220 -2.26 5.11 -3.24
CA VAL A 220 -2.81 3.92 -2.55
C VAL A 220 -1.73 2.89 -2.24
N VAL A 221 -0.91 2.52 -3.23
CA VAL A 221 0.18 1.54 -3.08
C VAL A 221 1.18 2.03 -2.03
N SER A 222 1.55 3.31 -2.05
CA SER A 222 2.48 3.88 -1.07
C SER A 222 1.95 3.74 0.36
N ALA A 223 0.66 4.03 0.57
CA ALA A 223 0.02 3.87 1.88
C ALA A 223 -0.12 2.41 2.33
N THR A 224 -0.39 1.47 1.41
CA THR A 224 -0.49 0.05 1.77
C THR A 224 0.87 -0.56 2.10
N ILE A 225 1.94 -0.16 1.39
CA ILE A 225 3.32 -0.55 1.69
C ILE A 225 3.77 0.02 3.02
N SER A 226 3.57 1.32 3.24
CA SER A 226 3.91 1.96 4.51
C SER A 226 3.25 1.26 5.70
N LYS A 227 1.93 1.00 5.59
CA LYS A 227 1.19 0.23 6.60
C LYS A 227 1.69 -1.20 6.74
N GLY A 228 2.09 -1.85 5.65
CA GLY A 228 2.61 -3.21 5.64
C GLY A 228 3.93 -3.33 6.41
N ILE A 229 4.88 -2.45 6.12
CA ILE A 229 6.19 -2.36 6.77
C ILE A 229 6.04 -2.00 8.25
N ARG A 230 5.31 -0.92 8.56
CA ARG A 230 5.13 -0.44 9.93
C ARG A 230 4.35 -1.40 10.82
N SER A 231 3.54 -2.29 10.24
CA SER A 231 2.84 -3.34 11.00
C SER A 231 3.60 -4.67 11.08
N GLY A 232 4.84 -4.73 10.57
CA GLY A 232 5.66 -5.96 10.54
C GLY A 232 5.14 -7.05 9.61
N ARG A 233 4.15 -6.75 8.75
CA ARG A 233 3.59 -7.71 7.78
C ARG A 233 4.45 -7.84 6.53
N ILE A 234 5.21 -6.80 6.23
CA ILE A 234 6.26 -6.78 5.22
C ILE A 234 7.54 -6.63 6.02
N GLY A 235 8.30 -7.71 6.12
CA GLY A 235 9.53 -7.74 6.90
C GLY A 235 10.71 -7.20 6.13
N CYS A 236 10.71 -5.90 5.80
CA CYS A 236 11.85 -5.23 5.18
C CYS A 236 11.90 -3.74 5.59
N ARG A 237 13.08 -3.13 5.43
CA ARG A 237 13.23 -1.68 5.32
C ARG A 237 13.18 -1.31 3.83
N LEU A 238 12.59 -0.16 3.51
CA LEU A 238 12.42 0.27 2.12
C LEU A 238 13.07 1.64 1.91
N VAL A 239 13.87 1.78 0.85
CA VAL A 239 14.20 3.08 0.27
C VAL A 239 13.52 3.16 -1.09
N ALA A 240 12.54 4.05 -1.22
CA ALA A 240 11.88 4.31 -2.49
C ALA A 240 12.62 5.43 -3.22
N VAL A 241 12.89 5.25 -4.51
CA VAL A 241 13.50 6.29 -5.36
C VAL A 241 12.50 6.67 -6.45
N THR A 242 12.11 7.94 -6.53
CA THR A 242 11.03 8.36 -7.44
C THR A 242 11.18 9.80 -7.91
N CYS A 243 10.60 10.14 -9.06
CA CYS A 243 10.44 11.53 -9.48
C CYS A 243 9.12 12.16 -9.03
N HIS A 244 8.27 11.40 -8.35
CA HIS A 244 6.90 11.77 -8.01
C HIS A 244 6.80 12.23 -6.56
N TYR A 245 6.49 13.51 -6.36
CA TYR A 245 6.36 14.10 -5.02
C TYR A 245 5.03 13.76 -4.34
N ASP A 246 3.97 13.47 -5.11
CA ASP A 246 2.61 13.20 -4.64
C ASP A 246 2.49 11.96 -3.75
N VAL A 247 3.45 11.03 -3.83
CA VAL A 247 3.46 9.82 -2.99
C VAL A 247 4.12 10.03 -1.63
N THR A 248 4.82 11.15 -1.42
CA THR A 248 5.63 11.40 -0.20
C THR A 248 4.80 11.31 1.07
N GLU A 249 3.67 12.02 1.12
CA GLU A 249 2.78 12.02 2.30
C GLU A 249 2.00 10.70 2.47
N TRP A 250 1.98 9.86 1.43
CA TRP A 250 1.28 8.57 1.45
C TRP A 250 2.19 7.43 1.88
N LEU A 251 3.44 7.48 1.44
CA LEU A 251 4.51 6.59 1.90
C LEU A 251 4.90 6.92 3.34
N THR A 252 4.77 8.19 3.75
CA THR A 252 5.18 8.71 5.07
C THR A 252 6.58 8.20 5.44
N PRO A 253 7.61 8.50 4.64
CA PRO A 253 8.97 8.08 4.96
C PRO A 253 9.45 8.73 6.26
N ASP A 254 10.36 8.05 6.94
CA ASP A 254 11.03 8.54 8.14
C ASP A 254 12.08 9.62 7.77
N TRP A 255 12.69 9.50 6.58
CA TRP A 255 13.57 10.51 6.00
C TRP A 255 13.37 10.70 4.49
N VAL A 256 13.66 11.91 4.00
CA VAL A 256 13.59 12.29 2.59
C VAL A 256 14.88 12.98 2.16
N ILE A 257 15.46 12.52 1.05
CA ILE A 257 16.48 13.23 0.28
C ILE A 257 15.81 13.83 -0.95
N ASP A 258 15.84 15.16 -1.09
CA ASP A 258 15.35 15.85 -2.27
C ASP A 258 16.51 16.26 -3.17
N MET A 259 16.63 15.58 -4.31
CA MET A 259 17.68 15.84 -5.31
C MET A 259 17.49 17.15 -6.07
N ALA A 260 16.34 17.82 -5.96
CA ALA A 260 16.15 19.14 -6.56
C ALA A 260 16.79 20.24 -5.71
N THR A 261 16.68 20.12 -4.39
CA THR A 261 17.20 21.10 -3.44
C THR A 261 18.52 20.68 -2.80
N SER A 262 18.93 19.42 -2.99
CA SER A 262 20.07 18.78 -2.32
C SER A 262 19.91 18.69 -0.80
N ASP A 263 18.66 18.74 -0.30
CA ASP A 263 18.36 18.72 1.12
C ASP A 263 18.04 17.31 1.64
N PHE A 264 18.40 17.09 2.90
CA PHE A 264 17.95 15.98 3.72
C PHE A 264 16.92 16.46 4.75
N SER A 265 15.88 15.66 5.00
CA SER A 265 14.93 15.94 6.08
C SER A 265 14.40 14.67 6.75
N ARG A 266 14.34 14.68 8.09
CA ARG A 266 13.54 13.73 8.90
C ARG A 266 12.32 14.46 9.42
N ARG A 267 11.16 14.18 8.84
CA ARG A 267 9.90 14.83 9.26
C ARG A 267 8.81 13.79 9.45
N ARG A 268 8.00 13.96 10.49
CA ARG A 268 6.83 13.12 10.71
C ARG A 268 5.70 13.56 9.79
N LEU A 269 5.71 13.06 8.56
CA LEU A 269 4.66 13.30 7.58
C LEU A 269 3.35 12.61 8.00
N ARG A 270 2.22 13.27 7.69
CA ARG A 270 0.89 12.72 7.91
C ARG A 270 0.16 12.62 6.59
N ARG A 271 -0.44 11.45 6.35
CA ARG A 271 -1.24 11.22 5.15
C ARG A 271 -2.45 12.17 5.13
N PRO A 272 -2.76 12.79 3.98
CA PRO A 272 -3.99 13.55 3.80
C PRO A 272 -5.24 12.70 4.10
N PRO A 273 -6.35 13.34 4.53
CA PRO A 273 -7.63 12.65 4.63
C PRO A 273 -8.10 12.18 3.24
N ILE A 274 -8.81 11.05 3.21
CA ILE A 274 -9.47 10.57 1.99
C ILE A 274 -10.92 11.02 2.06
N GLU A 275 -11.29 11.95 1.19
CA GLU A 275 -12.66 12.44 1.07
C GLU A 275 -13.39 11.63 0.01
N LEU A 276 -14.46 10.94 0.42
CA LEU A 276 -15.28 10.13 -0.46
C LEU A 276 -16.64 10.80 -0.66
N GLU A 277 -17.06 10.92 -1.91
CA GLU A 277 -18.40 11.38 -2.25
C GLU A 277 -19.30 10.17 -2.49
N LEU A 278 -20.38 10.03 -1.71
CA LEU A 278 -21.27 8.87 -1.76
C LEU A 278 -22.63 9.24 -2.34
N PHE A 279 -23.01 8.59 -3.44
CA PHE A 279 -24.25 8.85 -4.16
C PHE A 279 -25.15 7.63 -4.21
N ARG A 280 -26.46 7.84 -4.15
CA ARG A 280 -27.43 6.84 -4.60
C ARG A 280 -27.37 6.77 -6.12
N CYS A 281 -27.20 5.56 -6.67
CA CYS A 281 -27.00 5.38 -8.10
C CYS A 281 -27.95 4.36 -8.71
N ARG A 282 -28.05 4.37 -10.05
CA ARG A 282 -28.78 3.36 -10.80
C ARG A 282 -27.97 2.06 -10.85
N ARG A 283 -28.66 0.93 -10.99
CA ARG A 283 -28.06 -0.41 -11.14
C ARG A 283 -27.02 -0.48 -12.27
N GLY A 284 -27.13 0.36 -13.30
CA GLY A 284 -26.18 0.42 -14.42
C GLY A 284 -24.73 0.62 -14.00
N ALA A 285 -24.47 1.36 -12.91
CA ALA A 285 -23.12 1.59 -12.38
C ALA A 285 -22.40 0.27 -12.00
N TRP A 286 -23.17 -0.79 -11.67
CA TRP A 286 -22.62 -2.11 -11.35
C TRP A 286 -21.73 -2.69 -12.45
N ARG A 287 -21.95 -2.32 -13.73
CA ARG A 287 -21.14 -2.82 -14.86
C ARG A 287 -19.64 -2.56 -14.67
N LEU A 288 -19.28 -1.44 -14.04
CA LEU A 288 -17.88 -1.09 -13.75
C LEU A 288 -17.24 -2.04 -12.72
N PHE A 289 -18.03 -2.56 -11.78
CA PHE A 289 -17.56 -3.32 -10.63
C PHE A 289 -17.78 -4.83 -10.75
N ALA A 290 -18.68 -5.27 -11.64
CA ALA A 290 -19.13 -6.66 -11.75
C ALA A 290 -17.97 -7.64 -11.99
N LYS A 291 -16.99 -7.26 -12.81
CA LYS A 291 -15.81 -8.07 -13.14
C LYS A 291 -14.87 -8.28 -11.94
N HIS A 292 -14.92 -7.38 -10.96
CA HIS A 292 -14.08 -7.43 -9.76
C HIS A 292 -14.75 -8.17 -8.59
N HIS A 293 -16.00 -8.63 -8.77
CA HIS A 293 -16.70 -9.41 -7.75
C HIS A 293 -16.46 -10.91 -7.94
N TYR A 294 -15.65 -11.49 -7.05
CA TYR A 294 -15.14 -12.86 -7.16
C TYR A 294 -16.18 -14.00 -7.09
N LEU A 295 -17.42 -13.74 -6.64
CA LEU A 295 -18.47 -14.77 -6.54
C LEU A 295 -19.43 -14.81 -7.72
N SER A 296 -19.95 -13.65 -8.14
CA SER A 296 -20.99 -13.55 -9.18
C SER A 296 -21.13 -12.13 -9.72
N GLY A 297 -21.11 -11.98 -11.04
CA GLY A 297 -21.37 -10.70 -11.71
C GLY A 297 -22.85 -10.28 -11.73
N LYS A 298 -23.79 -11.10 -11.22
CA LYS A 298 -25.23 -10.75 -11.20
C LYS A 298 -25.59 -9.94 -9.95
N LEU A 299 -26.38 -8.88 -10.16
CA LEU A 299 -26.94 -8.01 -9.13
C LEU A 299 -28.48 -8.07 -9.17
N ALA A 300 -29.09 -8.13 -7.99
CA ALA A 300 -30.55 -8.23 -7.86
C ALA A 300 -31.26 -7.00 -8.45
N PRO A 301 -32.41 -7.15 -9.14
CA PRO A 301 -33.09 -6.04 -9.83
C PRO A 301 -33.51 -4.89 -8.92
N PHE A 302 -33.95 -5.19 -7.70
CA PHE A 302 -34.46 -4.24 -6.70
C PHE A 302 -33.40 -3.84 -5.67
N ALA A 303 -32.11 -4.04 -5.96
CA ALA A 303 -31.04 -3.59 -5.08
C ALA A 303 -30.99 -2.06 -5.02
N ARG A 304 -30.94 -1.50 -3.80
CA ARG A 304 -30.54 -0.10 -3.63
C ARG A 304 -29.02 -0.02 -3.81
N CYS A 305 -28.59 0.80 -4.75
CA CYS A 305 -27.20 0.88 -5.17
C CYS A 305 -26.60 2.24 -4.76
N PHE A 306 -25.34 2.19 -4.34
CA PHE A 306 -24.57 3.33 -3.91
C PHE A 306 -23.21 3.30 -4.61
N LEU A 307 -22.77 4.46 -5.08
CA LEU A 307 -21.48 4.67 -5.74
C LEU A 307 -20.67 5.65 -4.91
N ALA A 308 -19.42 5.29 -4.62
CA ALA A 308 -18.46 6.17 -3.98
C ALA A 308 -17.44 6.65 -5.00
N LEU A 309 -17.24 7.96 -5.07
CA LEU A 309 -16.19 8.61 -5.84
C LEU A 309 -15.07 9.07 -4.91
N TRP A 310 -13.85 9.08 -5.43
CA TRP A 310 -12.71 9.76 -4.81
C TRP A 310 -12.06 10.63 -5.89
N GLU A 311 -11.98 11.94 -5.64
CA GLU A 311 -11.50 12.92 -6.62
C GLU A 311 -12.23 12.81 -7.97
N GLY A 312 -13.56 12.67 -7.93
CA GLY A 312 -14.41 12.52 -9.11
C GLY A 312 -14.41 11.13 -9.76
N GLU A 313 -13.50 10.23 -9.38
CA GLU A 313 -13.36 8.90 -10.00
C GLU A 313 -14.12 7.80 -9.24
N PRO A 314 -14.84 6.88 -9.92
CA PRO A 314 -15.50 5.75 -9.28
C PRO A 314 -14.52 4.78 -8.61
N VAL A 315 -14.59 4.65 -7.28
CA VAL A 315 -13.65 3.78 -6.52
C VAL A 315 -14.33 2.61 -5.83
N ALA A 316 -15.60 2.75 -5.42
CA ALA A 316 -16.30 1.68 -4.73
C ALA A 316 -17.80 1.69 -4.98
N PHE A 317 -18.39 0.50 -4.87
CA PHE A 317 -19.81 0.26 -5.04
C PHE A 317 -20.35 -0.58 -3.90
N CYS A 318 -21.50 -0.18 -3.37
CA CYS A 318 -22.23 -0.91 -2.34
C CYS A 318 -23.68 -1.10 -2.78
N ALA A 319 -24.22 -2.31 -2.58
CA ALA A 319 -25.63 -2.57 -2.84
C ALA A 319 -26.29 -3.27 -1.65
N THR A 320 -27.49 -2.80 -1.32
CA THR A 320 -28.30 -3.32 -0.22
C THR A 320 -29.60 -3.93 -0.71
N LEU A 321 -30.07 -4.95 0.01
CA LEU A 321 -31.35 -5.63 -0.23
C LEU A 321 -32.16 -5.68 1.06
N ASN A 322 -33.47 -5.55 0.92
CA ASN A 322 -34.40 -5.80 2.02
C ASN A 322 -34.44 -7.31 2.31
N LEU A 323 -34.48 -7.71 3.58
CA LEU A 323 -34.67 -9.11 3.96
C LEU A 323 -36.16 -9.44 3.83
N ILE A 324 -36.49 -10.27 2.85
CA ILE A 324 -37.85 -10.76 2.63
C ILE A 324 -38.35 -11.42 3.92
N GLY A 325 -39.56 -11.03 4.34
CA GLY A 325 -40.19 -11.52 5.57
C GLY A 325 -39.72 -10.84 6.87
N ARG A 326 -38.82 -9.86 6.83
CA ARG A 326 -38.43 -9.07 8.01
C ARG A 326 -38.57 -7.57 7.77
N LYS A 327 -39.61 -6.97 8.36
CA LYS A 327 -39.88 -5.52 8.28
C LYS A 327 -38.67 -4.72 8.78
N ASN A 328 -38.34 -3.64 8.06
CA ASN A 328 -37.26 -2.69 8.38
C ASN A 328 -35.87 -3.34 8.54
N ARG A 329 -35.59 -4.45 7.86
CA ARG A 329 -34.28 -5.11 7.91
C ARG A 329 -33.65 -5.20 6.53
N TRP A 330 -32.48 -4.62 6.41
CA TRP A 330 -31.68 -4.63 5.20
C TRP A 330 -30.40 -5.43 5.40
N ARG A 331 -29.84 -5.90 4.29
CA ARG A 331 -28.50 -6.46 4.24
C ARG A 331 -27.69 -5.79 3.17
N ILE A 332 -26.41 -5.61 3.47
CA ILE A 332 -25.39 -5.37 2.46
C ILE A 332 -25.20 -6.65 1.67
N SER A 333 -25.47 -6.57 0.37
CA SER A 333 -25.49 -7.69 -0.56
C SER A 333 -24.26 -7.73 -1.47
N ARG A 334 -23.69 -6.57 -1.79
CA ARG A 334 -22.46 -6.41 -2.56
C ARG A 334 -21.65 -5.25 -2.00
N VAL A 335 -20.34 -5.47 -1.91
CA VAL A 335 -19.35 -4.45 -1.62
C VAL A 335 -18.19 -4.75 -2.55
N VAL A 336 -17.82 -3.78 -3.39
CA VAL A 336 -16.68 -3.90 -4.28
C VAL A 336 -15.93 -2.57 -4.21
N THR A 337 -14.65 -2.64 -3.88
CA THR A 337 -13.69 -1.56 -4.11
C THR A 337 -12.83 -1.99 -5.29
N LEU A 338 -12.61 -1.11 -6.27
CA LEU A 338 -11.75 -1.42 -7.41
C LEU A 338 -10.36 -1.86 -6.92
N PRO A 339 -9.72 -2.88 -7.54
CA PRO A 339 -8.48 -3.47 -7.05
C PRO A 339 -7.39 -2.45 -6.70
N ASP A 340 -7.24 -1.42 -7.53
CA ASP A 340 -6.23 -0.38 -7.39
C ASP A 340 -6.45 0.55 -6.18
N TYR A 341 -7.64 0.51 -5.57
CA TYR A 341 -8.05 1.36 -4.44
C TYR A 341 -8.25 0.56 -3.14
N GLN A 342 -7.80 -0.71 -3.11
CA GLN A 342 -7.94 -1.59 -1.94
C GLN A 342 -6.83 -1.34 -0.90
N GLY A 343 -7.06 -1.83 0.34
CA GLY A 343 -6.05 -1.80 1.41
C GLY A 343 -6.03 -0.53 2.28
N ILE A 344 -6.57 0.59 1.78
CA ILE A 344 -6.64 1.88 2.49
C ILE A 344 -7.95 2.14 3.25
N GLY A 345 -8.93 1.23 3.16
CA GLY A 345 -10.17 1.29 3.97
C GLY A 345 -11.40 1.88 3.29
N ILE A 346 -11.34 2.21 2.00
CA ILE A 346 -12.48 2.77 1.24
C ILE A 346 -13.73 1.88 1.35
N GLY A 347 -13.60 0.58 1.05
CA GLY A 347 -14.76 -0.32 1.04
C GLY A 347 -15.48 -0.43 2.40
N THR A 348 -14.72 -0.43 3.49
CA THR A 348 -15.27 -0.48 4.86
C THR A 348 -15.92 0.84 5.24
N ALA A 349 -15.32 1.98 4.87
CA ALA A 349 -15.91 3.31 5.09
C ALA A 349 -17.24 3.47 4.32
N VAL A 350 -17.29 3.03 3.06
CA VAL A 350 -18.52 3.05 2.24
C VAL A 350 -19.60 2.15 2.86
N VAL A 351 -19.23 0.98 3.37
CA VAL A 351 -20.15 0.05 4.04
C VAL A 351 -20.76 0.68 5.29
N GLU A 352 -19.95 1.34 6.13
CA GLU A 352 -20.43 2.04 7.32
C GLU A 352 -21.32 3.23 6.95
N ALA A 353 -20.91 4.06 5.99
CA ALA A 353 -21.70 5.20 5.54
C ALA A 353 -23.07 4.77 4.97
N VAL A 354 -23.11 3.72 4.14
CA VAL A 354 -24.38 3.18 3.63
C VAL A 354 -25.23 2.58 4.76
N ALA A 355 -24.61 1.89 5.72
CA ALA A 355 -25.34 1.36 6.87
C ALA A 355 -25.95 2.47 7.75
N ASP A 356 -25.23 3.58 7.90
CA ASP A 356 -25.70 4.76 8.64
C ASP A 356 -26.86 5.45 7.94
N LEU A 357 -26.82 5.60 6.61
CA LEU A 357 -27.96 6.11 5.82
C LEU A 357 -29.24 5.30 6.06
N HIS A 358 -29.14 3.97 6.03
CA HIS A 358 -30.28 3.09 6.33
C HIS A 358 -30.71 3.20 7.80
N ARG A 359 -29.79 3.36 8.75
CA ARG A 359 -30.13 3.58 10.16
C ARG A 359 -30.94 4.86 10.37
N ARG A 360 -30.56 5.95 9.70
CA ARG A 360 -31.31 7.22 9.71
C ARG A 360 -32.70 7.08 9.10
N GLU A 361 -32.90 6.16 8.16
CA GLU A 361 -34.22 5.78 7.63
C GLU A 361 -35.02 4.84 8.57
N GLY A 362 -34.52 4.53 9.77
CA GLY A 362 -35.19 3.66 10.73
C GLY A 362 -35.03 2.16 10.42
N HIS A 363 -34.02 1.79 9.63
CA HIS A 363 -33.75 0.41 9.24
C HIS A 363 -32.59 -0.22 10.02
N ARG A 364 -32.69 -1.53 10.29
CA ARG A 364 -31.56 -2.33 10.78
C ARG A 364 -30.79 -2.90 9.61
N VAL A 365 -29.46 -2.84 9.64
CA VAL A 365 -28.60 -3.30 8.54
C VAL A 365 -27.63 -4.35 9.02
N ASN A 366 -27.54 -5.44 8.26
CA ASN A 366 -26.55 -6.48 8.50
C ASN A 366 -25.57 -6.61 7.32
N VAL A 367 -24.34 -6.99 7.62
CA VAL A 367 -23.38 -7.47 6.62
C VAL A 367 -22.96 -8.89 6.99
N THR A 368 -22.94 -9.77 5.99
CA THR A 368 -22.49 -11.15 6.15
C THR A 368 -21.20 -11.30 5.35
N ALA A 369 -20.09 -11.49 6.04
CA ALA A 369 -18.75 -11.46 5.46
C ALA A 369 -18.01 -12.78 5.68
N SER A 370 -17.31 -13.23 4.63
CA SER A 370 -16.30 -14.29 4.70
C SER A 370 -14.88 -13.77 4.45
N HIS A 371 -14.74 -12.50 4.05
CA HIS A 371 -13.45 -11.92 3.71
C HIS A 371 -12.73 -11.43 4.99
N PRO A 372 -11.47 -11.86 5.24
CA PRO A 372 -10.77 -11.55 6.48
C PRO A 372 -10.67 -10.06 6.81
N SER A 373 -10.48 -9.19 5.80
CA SER A 373 -10.39 -7.74 6.04
C SER A 373 -11.71 -7.14 6.56
N MET A 374 -12.85 -7.58 6.03
CA MET A 374 -14.16 -7.11 6.47
C MET A 374 -14.50 -7.64 7.86
N ILE A 375 -14.17 -8.90 8.14
CA ILE A 375 -14.33 -9.51 9.48
C ILE A 375 -13.45 -8.77 10.50
N ALA A 376 -12.17 -8.57 10.21
CA ALA A 376 -11.24 -7.86 11.09
C ALA A 376 -11.61 -6.38 11.28
N HIS A 377 -12.22 -5.75 10.27
CA HIS A 377 -12.79 -4.41 10.40
C HIS A 377 -13.98 -4.40 11.36
N CYS A 378 -15.00 -5.21 11.09
CA CYS A 378 -16.22 -5.24 11.90
C CYS A 378 -15.96 -5.71 13.33
N ARG A 379 -14.94 -6.56 13.58
CA ARG A 379 -14.56 -6.97 14.95
C ARG A 379 -13.89 -5.85 15.75
N ARG A 380 -13.15 -4.94 15.09
CA ARG A 380 -12.45 -3.83 15.76
C ARG A 380 -13.30 -2.57 15.85
N SER A 381 -14.25 -2.39 14.94
CA SER A 381 -15.10 -1.21 14.89
C SER A 381 -16.23 -1.32 15.93
N PRO A 382 -16.40 -0.33 16.82
CA PRO A 382 -17.49 -0.31 17.80
C PRO A 382 -18.88 -0.14 17.16
N LEU A 383 -18.92 0.17 15.86
CA LEU A 383 -20.14 0.39 15.09
C LEU A 383 -20.80 -0.92 14.65
N TRP A 384 -20.16 -2.06 14.88
CA TRP A 384 -20.66 -3.37 14.48
C TRP A 384 -20.76 -4.30 15.68
N ARG A 385 -21.82 -5.11 15.70
CA ARG A 385 -22.01 -6.19 16.67
C ARG A 385 -22.09 -7.52 15.95
N VAL A 386 -21.37 -8.53 16.43
CA VAL A 386 -21.49 -9.90 15.91
C VAL A 386 -22.88 -10.44 16.24
N VAL A 387 -23.56 -11.00 15.24
CA VAL A 387 -24.90 -11.58 15.39
C VAL A 387 -24.90 -13.08 15.17
N ASN A 388 -24.04 -13.58 14.27
CA ASN A 388 -23.98 -15.01 13.97
C ASN A 388 -22.61 -15.39 13.41
N VAL A 389 -22.12 -16.57 13.78
CA VAL A 389 -20.87 -17.17 13.25
C VAL A 389 -21.19 -18.56 12.72
N GLN A 390 -20.93 -18.78 11.45
CA GLN A 390 -21.06 -20.09 10.79
C GLN A 390 -19.70 -20.59 10.37
N LYS A 391 -19.10 -21.51 11.15
CA LYS A 391 -17.72 -21.99 10.94
C LYS A 391 -17.52 -22.73 9.61
N THR A 392 -18.55 -23.42 9.10
CA THR A 392 -18.51 -24.17 7.83
C THR A 392 -19.36 -23.55 6.72
N GLY A 393 -19.87 -22.34 6.95
CA GLY A 393 -20.82 -21.66 6.06
C GLY A 393 -22.20 -22.31 6.06
N SER A 394 -23.09 -21.84 5.18
CA SER A 394 -24.45 -22.39 5.06
C SER A 394 -24.46 -23.57 4.09
N ARG A 395 -25.07 -24.70 4.47
CA ARG A 395 -25.36 -25.82 3.56
C ARG A 395 -26.30 -25.32 2.45
N ARG A 396 -26.06 -25.73 1.20
CA ARG A 396 -26.86 -25.32 0.03
C ARG A 396 -28.34 -25.64 0.29
N MET A 397 -29.21 -24.62 0.38
CA MET A 397 -30.66 -24.84 0.30
C MET A 397 -30.96 -25.35 -1.11
N ARG A 398 -31.39 -26.62 -1.23
CA ARG A 398 -31.96 -27.13 -2.47
C ARG A 398 -33.23 -26.32 -2.79
N GLY A 399 -33.28 -25.66 -3.95
CA GLY A 399 -34.56 -25.33 -4.58
C GLY A 399 -34.85 -23.91 -5.06
N PHE A 400 -34.04 -22.86 -4.82
CA PHE A 400 -34.47 -21.48 -5.17
C PHE A 400 -33.68 -20.74 -6.25
N VAL A 401 -32.42 -21.07 -6.52
CA VAL A 401 -31.61 -20.41 -7.57
C VAL A 401 -30.55 -21.38 -8.11
N GLU A 402 -30.65 -21.78 -9.38
CA GLU A 402 -29.57 -22.47 -10.09
C GLU A 402 -28.31 -21.57 -10.12
N ASN A 403 -27.14 -22.15 -9.84
CA ASN A 403 -25.84 -21.47 -9.78
C ASN A 403 -25.59 -20.47 -8.63
N TYR A 404 -26.34 -20.52 -7.53
CA TYR A 404 -25.96 -19.79 -6.31
C TYR A 404 -24.70 -20.39 -5.66
N ARG A 405 -23.55 -19.70 -5.77
CA ARG A 405 -22.33 -20.02 -5.00
C ARG A 405 -22.53 -19.60 -3.55
N GLY A 406 -22.95 -20.54 -2.71
CA GLY A 406 -23.07 -20.37 -1.26
C GLY A 406 -21.72 -20.32 -0.54
N SER A 407 -21.73 -20.17 0.78
CA SER A 407 -20.53 -20.13 1.62
C SER A 407 -20.03 -21.49 2.08
N THR A 408 -20.55 -22.60 1.53
CA THR A 408 -20.19 -23.96 1.93
C THR A 408 -18.68 -24.17 1.92
N GLY A 409 -18.10 -24.54 3.06
CA GLY A 409 -16.66 -24.73 3.24
C GLY A 409 -15.87 -23.47 3.63
N ARG A 410 -16.54 -22.35 3.94
CA ARG A 410 -15.88 -21.12 4.41
C ARG A 410 -16.57 -20.59 5.66
N ALA A 411 -15.78 -20.16 6.64
CA ALA A 411 -16.29 -19.46 7.80
C ALA A 411 -16.96 -18.14 7.38
N VAL A 412 -18.15 -17.87 7.90
CA VAL A 412 -18.91 -16.65 7.65
C VAL A 412 -19.34 -16.04 8.96
N VAL A 413 -19.15 -14.73 9.09
CA VAL A 413 -19.61 -13.96 10.24
C VAL A 413 -20.64 -12.95 9.77
N SER A 414 -21.78 -12.88 10.46
CA SER A 414 -22.79 -11.87 10.26
C SER A 414 -22.69 -10.82 11.35
N PHE A 415 -22.60 -9.57 10.94
CA PHE A 415 -22.56 -8.40 11.81
C PHE A 415 -23.81 -7.55 11.58
N GLU A 416 -24.28 -6.91 12.63
CA GLU A 416 -25.30 -5.87 12.58
C GLU A 416 -24.64 -4.52 12.88
N TYR A 417 -24.95 -3.52 12.06
CA TYR A 417 -24.50 -2.15 12.28
C TYR A 417 -25.32 -1.53 13.41
N VAL A 418 -24.67 -1.07 14.47
CA VAL A 418 -25.29 -0.44 15.64
C VAL A 418 -25.27 1.08 15.61
N GLY A 419 -24.42 1.70 14.77
CA GLY A 419 -24.24 3.15 14.69
C GLY A 419 -23.31 3.70 15.78
N MET A 420 -22.95 4.98 15.71
CA MET A 420 -22.26 5.65 16.81
C MET A 420 -23.21 5.71 18.02
N ARG A 421 -22.72 5.36 19.22
CA ARG A 421 -23.50 5.53 20.46
C ARG A 421 -23.67 7.04 20.72
N GLY A 422 -24.79 7.58 20.26
CA GLY A 422 -25.27 8.93 20.54
C GLY A 422 -26.74 9.00 20.13
N GLU A 423 -27.59 9.25 21.13
CA GLU A 423 -29.07 9.30 21.09
C GLU A 423 -29.82 7.95 21.09
N GLY A 424 -29.91 7.36 22.30
CA GLY A 424 -31.17 6.80 22.78
C GLY A 424 -31.50 5.35 22.41
N ARG A 425 -30.88 4.39 23.10
CA ARG A 425 -31.54 3.28 23.84
C ARG A 425 -30.51 2.22 24.23
N GLU A 426 -30.34 2.05 25.54
CA GLU A 426 -29.63 0.92 26.13
C GLU A 426 -30.22 -0.40 25.63
N VAL A 427 -29.37 -1.28 25.10
CA VAL A 427 -29.71 -2.69 24.91
C VAL A 427 -28.73 -3.48 25.75
N ARG A 428 -29.28 -4.16 26.76
CA ARG A 428 -28.58 -5.02 27.73
C ARG A 428 -27.72 -6.05 27.00
N ASP A 429 -26.48 -6.15 27.45
CA ASP A 429 -25.47 -7.06 26.93
C ASP A 429 -25.75 -8.48 27.46
N SER A 430 -25.95 -9.44 26.56
CA SER A 430 -26.01 -10.87 26.91
C SER A 430 -24.66 -11.47 26.53
N GLY A 431 -23.82 -11.65 27.55
CA GLY A 431 -22.42 -12.05 27.42
C GLY A 431 -22.23 -13.34 26.63
N PHE A 432 -21.26 -13.31 25.73
CA PHE A 432 -20.55 -14.47 25.24
C PHE A 432 -19.07 -14.10 25.13
N GLY A 433 -18.27 -14.61 26.07
CA GLY A 433 -16.82 -14.55 26.03
C GLY A 433 -16.28 -15.38 24.88
N ILE A 434 -15.30 -14.83 24.16
CA ILE A 434 -14.54 -15.52 23.12
C ILE A 434 -13.07 -15.29 23.42
N SER A 435 -12.53 -16.10 24.34
CA SER A 435 -11.11 -16.48 24.31
C SER A 435 -10.95 -17.58 23.27
N ASP A 436 -9.88 -17.51 22.48
CA ASP A 436 -9.47 -18.44 21.41
C ASP A 436 -10.11 -18.24 20.03
N LEU A 437 -9.67 -17.17 19.34
CA LEU A 437 -9.75 -17.01 17.87
C LEU A 437 -8.49 -16.38 17.29
#